data_AF-A0A7W0PDQ2-F1
#
_entry.id   AF-A0A7W0PDQ2-F1
#
_cell.length_a   1.000
_cell.length_b   1.000
_cell.length_c   1.000
_cell.angle_alpha   90.00
_cell.angle_beta   90.00
_cell.angle_gamma   90.00
#
_symmetry.space_group_name_H-M   'P 1'
#
loop_
_entity.id
_entity.type
_entity.pdbx_description
1 polymer ?
#
loop_
_entity_poly.entity_id
_entity_poly.type
_entity_poly.pdbx_seq_one_letter_code
_entity_poly.pdbx_strand_id
1 'polypeptide(L)'
;MPQQGIGPSRWTPIALIAGLVAVGLAVALPLAPVNMSMPSVTWPQDTTSPQSTSLQLVSQTPRGLEIRFSCETARAAEGTSDGVLLATINPDQPVVPEQGLVISVLDGRVQIDAVGEGLVDERLSDGACGYRILGDSAGLMVSRDGTDIASTAALPDIDVLATSLTDLPGAGPDDLSVRVLVDNQMASSP
;
A
#
# COMPACT_ATOMS: atom_id res chain seq x y z
N MET A 1 65.08 -46.91 -6.73
CA MET A 1 64.09 -45.89 -7.11
C MET A 1 63.91 -44.97 -5.91
N PRO A 2 64.40 -43.72 -5.93
CA PRO A 2 64.25 -42.82 -4.78
C PRO A 2 62.84 -42.22 -4.77
N GLN A 3 62.12 -42.37 -3.64
CA GLN A 3 60.90 -41.61 -3.38
C GLN A 3 61.30 -40.16 -3.08
N GLN A 4 61.02 -39.25 -4.00
CA GLN A 4 61.06 -37.82 -3.67
C GLN A 4 59.85 -37.49 -2.81
N GLY A 5 60.09 -37.31 -1.50
CA GLY A 5 59.10 -36.76 -0.58
C GLY A 5 58.78 -35.33 -1.01
N ILE A 6 57.55 -35.10 -1.45
CA ILE A 6 57.01 -33.76 -1.70
C ILE A 6 56.86 -33.11 -0.32
N GLY A 7 57.89 -32.37 0.12
CA GLY A 7 57.79 -31.51 1.29
C GLY A 7 56.70 -30.46 1.05
N PRO A 8 55.92 -30.07 2.08
CA PRO A 8 54.83 -29.13 1.90
C PRO A 8 55.37 -27.84 1.28
N SER A 9 54.78 -27.47 0.14
CA SER A 9 55.11 -26.23 -0.55
C SER A 9 54.82 -25.07 0.39
N ARG A 10 55.71 -24.07 0.41
CA ARG A 10 55.57 -22.79 1.16
C ARG A 10 54.27 -22.04 0.83
N TRP A 11 53.57 -22.45 -0.22
CA TRP A 11 52.30 -21.92 -0.70
C TRP A 11 51.07 -22.61 -0.10
N THR A 12 51.22 -23.82 0.43
CA THR A 12 50.13 -24.60 1.05
C THR A 12 49.39 -23.85 2.18
N PRO A 13 50.07 -23.19 3.15
CA PRO A 13 49.35 -22.44 4.19
C PRO A 13 48.60 -21.22 3.64
N ILE A 14 49.16 -20.55 2.62
CA ILE A 14 48.52 -19.41 1.96
C ILE A 14 47.23 -19.85 1.25
N ALA A 15 47.28 -20.96 0.52
CA ALA A 15 46.12 -21.52 -0.16
C ALA A 15 45.00 -21.93 0.83
N LEU A 16 45.37 -22.50 1.97
CA LEU A 16 44.42 -22.90 3.02
C LEU A 16 43.74 -21.68 3.66
N ILE A 17 44.53 -20.64 4.02
CA ILE A 17 43.99 -19.40 4.57
C ILE A 17 43.06 -18.71 3.57
N ALA A 18 43.49 -18.60 2.30
CA ALA A 18 42.67 -17.99 1.26
C ALA A 18 41.35 -18.75 1.05
N GLY A 19 41.38 -20.08 1.06
CA GLY A 19 40.18 -20.92 0.96
C GLY A 19 39.23 -20.72 2.15
N LEU A 20 39.75 -20.67 3.38
CA LEU A 20 38.94 -20.42 4.57
C LEU A 20 38.31 -19.01 4.56
N VAL A 21 39.07 -17.99 4.14
CA VAL A 21 38.55 -16.62 3.99
C VAL A 21 37.46 -16.57 2.92
N ALA A 22 37.67 -17.23 1.78
CA ALA A 22 36.68 -17.28 0.69
C ALA A 22 35.39 -17.97 1.16
N VAL A 23 35.48 -19.09 1.87
CA VAL A 23 34.31 -19.77 2.47
C VAL A 23 33.63 -18.88 3.51
N GLY A 24 34.40 -18.23 4.38
CA GLY A 24 33.86 -17.31 5.38
C GLY A 24 33.10 -16.13 4.76
N LEU A 25 33.67 -15.51 3.74
CA LEU A 25 33.02 -14.43 2.99
C LEU A 25 31.78 -14.94 2.24
N ALA A 26 31.85 -16.11 1.60
CA ALA A 26 30.69 -16.71 0.92
C ALA A 26 29.51 -16.97 1.87
N VAL A 27 29.79 -17.37 3.11
CA VAL A 27 28.77 -17.54 4.16
C VAL A 27 28.26 -16.20 4.70
N ALA A 28 29.13 -15.18 4.78
CA ALA A 28 28.74 -13.86 5.27
C ALA A 28 27.95 -13.04 4.24
N LEU A 29 28.14 -13.25 2.94
CA LEU A 29 27.51 -12.47 1.86
C LEU A 29 25.97 -12.43 1.93
N PRO A 30 25.24 -13.54 2.15
CA PRO A 30 23.77 -13.51 2.30
C PRO A 30 23.28 -12.76 3.54
N LEU A 31 24.15 -12.56 4.53
CA LEU A 31 23.85 -11.83 5.77
C LEU A 31 24.31 -10.37 5.71
N ALA A 32 25.00 -9.97 4.64
CA ALA A 32 25.41 -8.60 4.45
C ALA A 32 24.16 -7.71 4.29
N PRO A 33 24.15 -6.49 4.85
CA PRO A 33 23.03 -5.58 4.71
C PRO A 33 22.80 -5.24 3.24
N VAL A 34 21.53 -5.15 2.83
CA VAL A 34 21.14 -4.66 1.51
C VAL A 34 20.35 -3.37 1.66
N ASN A 35 20.44 -2.47 0.68
CA ASN A 35 19.61 -1.29 0.62
C ASN A 35 18.31 -1.61 -0.14
N MET A 36 17.16 -1.48 0.54
CA MET A 36 15.85 -1.63 -0.07
C MET A 36 15.18 -0.26 -0.24
N SER A 37 14.67 0.00 -1.45
CA SER A 37 13.85 1.19 -1.70
C SER A 37 12.39 0.87 -1.38
N MET A 38 11.77 1.61 -0.45
CA MET A 38 10.35 1.50 -0.10
C MET A 38 9.58 2.69 -0.70
N PRO A 39 9.18 2.63 -1.97
CA PRO A 39 8.44 3.71 -2.60
C PRO A 39 7.03 3.82 -2.00
N SER A 40 6.59 5.07 -1.80
CA SER A 40 5.22 5.40 -1.45
C SER A 40 4.60 6.29 -2.52
N VAL A 41 3.34 6.03 -2.87
CA VAL A 41 2.55 6.89 -3.75
C VAL A 41 1.55 7.67 -2.90
N THR A 42 1.47 8.98 -3.11
CA THR A 42 0.47 9.85 -2.48
C THR A 42 -0.51 10.35 -3.52
N TRP A 43 -1.78 10.41 -3.15
CA TRP A 43 -2.87 10.91 -3.98
C TRP A 43 -3.91 11.61 -3.09
N PRO A 44 -4.65 12.61 -3.59
CA PRO A 44 -4.44 13.28 -4.86
C PRO A 44 -3.17 14.14 -4.85
N GLN A 45 -2.65 14.47 -6.03
CA GLN A 45 -1.49 15.38 -6.18
C GLN A 45 -1.89 16.84 -5.90
N ASP A 46 -3.13 17.19 -6.23
CA ASP A 46 -3.79 18.44 -5.86
C ASP A 46 -5.11 18.10 -5.16
N THR A 47 -5.22 18.41 -3.86
CA THR A 47 -6.41 18.14 -3.06
C THR A 47 -7.61 18.96 -3.48
N THR A 48 -7.40 20.12 -4.11
CA THR A 48 -8.47 21.01 -4.56
C THR A 48 -9.08 20.59 -5.89
N SER A 49 -8.34 19.82 -6.70
CA SER A 49 -8.86 19.19 -7.91
C SER A 49 -8.38 17.74 -8.00
N PRO A 50 -9.05 16.82 -7.27
CA PRO A 50 -8.75 15.41 -7.36
C PRO A 50 -8.93 14.90 -8.79
N GLN A 51 -8.00 14.05 -9.24
CA GLN A 51 -8.04 13.45 -10.57
C GLN A 51 -7.83 11.95 -10.45
N SER A 52 -8.69 11.18 -11.14
CA SER A 52 -8.52 9.74 -11.22
C SER A 52 -7.16 9.39 -11.80
N THR A 53 -6.39 8.55 -11.09
CA THR A 53 -4.99 8.26 -11.44
C THR A 53 -4.78 6.76 -11.55
N SER A 54 -4.25 6.30 -12.69
CA SER A 54 -3.88 4.89 -12.86
C SER A 54 -2.69 4.55 -11.94
N LEU A 55 -2.80 3.46 -11.19
CA LEU A 55 -1.77 2.97 -10.28
C LEU A 55 -1.74 1.43 -10.30
N GLN A 56 -1.37 0.87 -11.45
CA GLN A 56 -1.27 -0.58 -11.61
C GLN A 56 -0.06 -1.12 -10.85
N LEU A 57 -0.31 -1.84 -9.75
CA LEU A 57 0.72 -2.51 -8.98
C LEU A 57 1.05 -3.87 -9.58
N VAL A 58 2.34 -4.23 -9.63
CA VAL A 58 2.77 -5.54 -10.16
C VAL A 58 2.26 -6.69 -9.28
N SER A 59 2.21 -6.48 -7.96
CA SER A 59 1.66 -7.42 -6.98
C SER A 59 0.15 -7.31 -6.77
N GLN A 60 -0.49 -6.33 -7.43
CA GLN A 60 -1.90 -5.89 -7.29
C GLN A 60 -2.27 -5.39 -5.89
N THR A 61 -1.84 -6.08 -4.84
CA THR A 61 -1.99 -5.67 -3.44
C THR A 61 -0.84 -4.76 -2.97
N PRO A 62 -1.13 -3.71 -2.20
CA PRO A 62 -0.11 -2.89 -1.57
C PRO A 62 0.46 -3.58 -0.31
N ARG A 63 1.63 -3.14 0.17
CA ARG A 63 2.09 -3.51 1.53
C ARG A 63 1.34 -2.76 2.62
N GLY A 64 0.91 -1.55 2.31
CA GLY A 64 0.19 -0.72 3.25
C GLY A 64 -0.62 0.34 2.53
N LEU A 65 -1.75 0.67 3.12
CA LEU A 65 -2.71 1.61 2.57
C LEU A 65 -3.15 2.55 3.69
N GLU A 66 -3.15 3.84 3.44
CA GLU A 66 -3.70 4.81 4.37
C GLU A 66 -4.59 5.76 3.60
N ILE A 67 -5.86 5.83 3.99
CA ILE A 67 -6.85 6.72 3.38
C ILE A 67 -7.41 7.60 4.49
N ARG A 68 -7.55 8.89 4.22
CA ARG A 68 -8.24 9.85 5.07
C ARG A 68 -9.20 10.66 4.24
N PHE A 69 -10.38 10.90 4.78
CA PHE A 69 -11.29 11.90 4.22
C PHE A 69 -12.16 12.54 5.29
N SER A 70 -12.53 13.80 5.07
CA SER A 70 -13.46 14.51 5.94
C SER A 70 -14.91 14.25 5.53
N CYS A 71 -15.83 14.45 6.48
CA CYS A 71 -17.26 14.38 6.21
C CYS A 71 -17.74 15.50 5.26
N GLU A 72 -16.99 16.59 5.12
CA GLU A 72 -17.23 17.58 4.08
C GLU A 72 -16.94 17.01 2.68
N THR A 73 -15.79 16.35 2.51
CA THR A 73 -15.46 15.64 1.27
C THR A 73 -16.45 14.51 0.96
N ALA A 74 -16.93 13.80 1.98
CA ALA A 74 -17.99 12.81 1.82
C ALA A 74 -19.30 13.42 1.27
N ARG A 75 -19.71 14.59 1.76
CA ARG A 75 -20.88 15.31 1.22
C ARG A 75 -20.64 15.83 -0.20
N ALA A 76 -19.41 16.26 -0.51
CA ALA A 76 -19.06 16.63 -1.88
C ALA A 76 -19.20 15.45 -2.84
N ALA A 77 -18.82 14.24 -2.39
CA ALA A 77 -18.98 13.01 -3.18
C ALA A 77 -20.46 12.66 -3.37
N GLU A 78 -21.29 12.79 -2.33
CA GLU A 78 -22.76 12.61 -2.45
C GLU A 78 -23.39 13.51 -3.53
N GLY A 79 -22.81 14.69 -3.76
CA GLY A 79 -23.26 15.63 -4.80
C GLY A 79 -22.91 15.21 -6.23
N THR A 80 -22.11 14.17 -6.45
CA THR A 80 -21.79 13.63 -7.78
C THR A 80 -22.88 12.68 -8.26
N SER A 81 -22.84 12.28 -9.54
CA SER A 81 -23.86 11.41 -10.13
C SER A 81 -23.86 9.97 -9.59
N ASP A 82 -22.73 9.50 -9.07
CA ASP A 82 -22.47 8.13 -8.66
C ASP A 82 -22.01 8.00 -7.20
N GLY A 83 -21.80 9.11 -6.49
CA GLY A 83 -21.42 9.12 -5.09
C GLY A 83 -20.00 8.63 -4.79
N VAL A 84 -19.17 8.33 -5.79
CA VAL A 84 -17.88 7.67 -5.58
C VAL A 84 -16.83 8.65 -5.09
N LEU A 85 -16.44 8.52 -3.81
CA LEU A 85 -15.34 9.27 -3.21
C LEU A 85 -14.01 8.69 -3.63
N LEU A 86 -13.85 7.37 -3.50
CA LEU A 86 -12.63 6.64 -3.86
C LEU A 86 -12.97 5.21 -4.28
N ALA A 87 -12.35 4.72 -5.36
CA ALA A 87 -12.31 3.30 -5.69
C ALA A 87 -10.88 2.88 -6.09
N THR A 88 -10.45 1.69 -5.66
CA THR A 88 -9.11 1.15 -5.97
C THR A 88 -9.06 0.33 -7.27
N ILE A 89 -10.23 -0.04 -7.77
CA ILE A 89 -10.46 -0.65 -9.08
C ILE A 89 -11.49 0.23 -9.79
N ASN A 90 -11.45 0.29 -11.13
CA ASN A 90 -12.45 1.06 -11.87
C ASN A 90 -13.86 0.52 -11.52
N PRO A 91 -14.79 1.36 -11.01
CA PRO A 91 -16.10 0.93 -10.51
C PRO A 91 -16.99 0.23 -11.55
N ASP A 92 -16.72 0.43 -12.85
CA ASP A 92 -17.44 -0.25 -13.93
C ASP A 92 -17.00 -1.72 -14.14
N GLN A 93 -15.93 -2.16 -13.47
CA GLN A 93 -15.44 -3.52 -13.59
C GLN A 93 -16.23 -4.50 -12.70
N PRO A 94 -16.55 -5.71 -13.21
CA PRO A 94 -17.34 -6.68 -12.44
C PRO A 94 -16.60 -7.25 -11.23
N VAL A 95 -15.28 -7.12 -11.18
CA VAL A 95 -14.43 -7.68 -10.12
C VAL A 95 -14.34 -6.78 -8.88
N VAL A 96 -14.75 -5.51 -9.01
CA VAL A 96 -14.68 -4.50 -7.94
C VAL A 96 -15.24 -5.00 -6.62
N PRO A 97 -16.44 -5.62 -6.57
CA PRO A 97 -17.02 -6.03 -5.29
C PRO A 97 -16.18 -7.07 -4.56
N GLU A 98 -15.41 -7.90 -5.27
CA GLU A 98 -14.69 -9.03 -4.68
C GLU A 98 -13.23 -8.70 -4.31
N GLN A 99 -12.61 -7.74 -4.99
CA GLN A 99 -11.16 -7.49 -4.90
C GLN A 99 -10.79 -6.07 -4.51
N GLY A 100 -11.65 -5.09 -4.82
CA GLY A 100 -11.36 -3.69 -4.62
C GLY A 100 -11.78 -3.16 -3.25
N LEU A 101 -11.51 -1.88 -3.06
CA LEU A 101 -12.13 -1.02 -2.05
C LEU A 101 -12.94 0.05 -2.79
N VAL A 102 -14.18 0.27 -2.35
CA VAL A 102 -15.04 1.36 -2.80
C VAL A 102 -15.53 2.13 -1.58
N ILE A 103 -15.37 3.44 -1.63
CA ILE A 103 -15.92 4.40 -0.68
C ILE A 103 -16.91 5.25 -1.46
N SER A 104 -18.19 5.11 -1.14
CA SER A 104 -19.26 5.85 -1.79
C SER A 104 -20.16 6.52 -0.76
N VAL A 105 -20.85 7.57 -1.20
CA VAL A 105 -21.86 8.26 -0.40
C VAL A 105 -23.14 8.34 -1.21
N LEU A 106 -24.14 7.59 -0.77
CA LEU A 106 -25.42 7.43 -1.48
C LEU A 106 -26.56 7.58 -0.47
N ASP A 107 -27.60 8.34 -0.83
CA ASP A 107 -28.78 8.57 0.03
C ASP A 107 -28.42 9.04 1.47
N GLY A 108 -27.38 9.88 1.59
CA GLY A 108 -26.85 10.36 2.86
C GLY A 108 -26.11 9.31 3.68
N ARG A 109 -25.76 8.16 3.12
CA ARG A 109 -25.05 7.09 3.81
C ARG A 109 -23.65 6.94 3.27
N VAL A 110 -22.68 6.84 4.17
CA VAL A 110 -21.32 6.45 3.82
C VAL A 110 -21.30 4.94 3.73
N GLN A 111 -20.90 4.43 2.58
CA GLN A 111 -20.70 3.02 2.32
C GLN A 111 -19.22 2.76 2.06
N ILE A 112 -18.65 1.79 2.77
CA ILE A 112 -17.27 1.35 2.60
C ILE A 112 -17.32 -0.15 2.38
N ASP A 113 -17.10 -0.56 1.14
CA ASP A 113 -17.04 -1.95 0.72
C ASP A 113 -15.60 -2.32 0.38
N ALA A 114 -15.10 -3.41 0.92
CA ALA A 114 -13.76 -3.90 0.65
C ALA A 114 -13.73 -5.41 0.55
N VAL A 115 -13.15 -5.94 -0.53
CA VAL A 115 -12.80 -7.37 -0.68
C VAL A 115 -13.99 -8.31 -0.41
N GLY A 116 -15.17 -7.97 -0.94
CA GLY A 116 -16.40 -8.75 -0.78
C GLY A 116 -17.20 -8.46 0.49
N GLU A 117 -16.74 -7.53 1.34
CA GLU A 117 -17.37 -7.20 2.61
C GLU A 117 -17.84 -5.74 2.67
N GLY A 118 -19.10 -5.53 3.06
CA GLY A 118 -19.61 -4.20 3.42
C GLY A 118 -19.20 -3.85 4.85
N LEU A 119 -18.09 -3.12 4.99
CA LEU A 119 -17.49 -2.80 6.28
C LEU A 119 -18.28 -1.72 7.03
N VAL A 120 -18.76 -0.71 6.31
CA VAL A 120 -19.51 0.42 6.87
C VAL A 120 -20.72 0.71 6.02
N ASP A 121 -21.88 0.83 6.66
CA ASP A 121 -23.09 1.47 6.12
C ASP A 121 -23.73 2.27 7.26
N GLU A 122 -23.45 3.56 7.31
CA GLU A 122 -24.00 4.45 8.32
C GLU A 122 -24.42 5.80 7.76
N ARG A 123 -25.31 6.47 8.48
CA ARG A 123 -25.74 7.83 8.11
C ARG A 123 -24.54 8.77 8.26
N LEU A 124 -24.24 9.51 7.20
CA LEU A 124 -23.23 10.57 7.24
C LEU A 124 -23.64 11.62 8.27
N SER A 125 -22.71 11.97 9.18
CA SER A 125 -22.96 12.96 10.22
C SER A 125 -23.21 14.35 9.64
N ASP A 126 -24.15 15.08 10.24
CA ASP A 126 -24.40 16.49 9.91
C ASP A 126 -23.26 17.41 10.38
N GLY A 127 -22.45 16.96 11.36
CA GLY A 127 -21.32 17.69 11.91
C GLY A 127 -19.98 17.43 11.21
N ALA A 128 -18.92 18.05 11.70
CA ALA A 128 -17.56 17.70 11.29
C ALA A 128 -17.21 16.29 11.81
N CYS A 129 -16.62 15.47 10.95
CA CYS A 129 -16.01 14.20 11.31
C CYS A 129 -14.91 13.84 10.30
N GLY A 130 -14.04 12.92 10.69
CA GLY A 130 -12.98 12.39 9.84
C GLY A 130 -12.95 10.87 9.86
N TYR A 131 -12.85 10.28 8.67
CA TYR A 131 -12.62 8.85 8.51
C TYR A 131 -11.14 8.59 8.23
N ARG A 132 -10.67 7.45 8.73
CA ARG A 132 -9.36 6.91 8.41
C ARG A 132 -9.46 5.42 8.17
N ILE A 133 -8.95 4.98 7.04
CA ILE A 133 -8.74 3.57 6.73
C ILE A 133 -7.24 3.30 6.76
N LEU A 134 -6.83 2.33 7.56
CA LEU A 134 -5.46 1.84 7.64
C LEU A 134 -5.42 0.39 7.17
N GLY A 135 -4.46 0.09 6.30
CA GLY A 135 -4.21 -1.22 5.76
C GLY A 135 -2.76 -1.63 5.98
N ASP A 136 -2.55 -2.82 6.53
CA ASP A 136 -1.25 -3.45 6.66
C ASP A 136 -1.37 -4.99 6.54
N SER A 137 -0.34 -5.71 6.97
CA SER A 137 -0.32 -7.18 6.96
C SER A 137 -1.43 -7.88 7.76
N ALA A 138 -2.11 -7.17 8.67
CA ALA A 138 -3.24 -7.68 9.44
C ALA A 138 -4.59 -7.47 8.73
N GLY A 139 -4.63 -6.69 7.66
CA GLY A 139 -5.84 -6.35 6.90
C GLY A 139 -6.16 -4.85 6.96
N LEU A 140 -7.44 -4.51 6.76
CA LEU A 140 -7.96 -3.15 6.83
C LEU A 140 -8.65 -2.88 8.17
N MET A 141 -8.48 -1.65 8.65
CA MET A 141 -9.19 -1.09 9.80
C MET A 141 -9.77 0.26 9.42
N VAL A 142 -11.07 0.43 9.66
CA VAL A 142 -11.78 1.70 9.47
C VAL A 142 -12.05 2.32 10.83
N SER A 143 -11.67 3.59 10.96
CA SER A 143 -11.94 4.39 12.15
C SER A 143 -12.63 5.69 11.77
N ARG A 144 -13.50 6.16 12.67
CA ARG A 144 -14.13 7.48 12.60
C ARG A 144 -13.79 8.24 13.86
N ASP A 145 -13.20 9.43 13.69
CA ASP A 145 -12.77 10.30 14.79
C ASP A 145 -11.87 9.57 15.82
N GLY A 146 -11.05 8.63 15.33
CA GLY A 146 -10.14 7.82 16.14
C GLY A 146 -10.79 6.63 16.87
N THR A 147 -12.07 6.35 16.63
CA THR A 147 -12.74 5.14 17.13
C THR A 147 -12.83 4.12 16.00
N ASP A 148 -12.34 2.90 16.24
CA ASP A 148 -12.44 1.81 15.28
C ASP A 148 -13.90 1.36 15.16
N ILE A 149 -14.40 1.29 13.92
CA ILE A 149 -15.80 0.97 13.62
C ILE A 149 -15.95 -0.29 12.76
N ALA A 150 -14.93 -0.67 12.00
CA ALA A 150 -14.94 -1.88 11.18
C ALA A 150 -13.51 -2.36 10.87
N SER A 151 -13.39 -3.64 10.49
CA SER A 151 -12.14 -4.22 10.02
C SER A 151 -12.38 -5.46 9.17
N THR A 152 -11.49 -5.75 8.23
CA THR A 152 -11.40 -7.04 7.53
C THR A 152 -9.94 -7.50 7.50
N ALA A 153 -9.72 -8.80 7.34
CA ALA A 153 -8.38 -9.41 7.34
C ALA A 153 -7.63 -9.29 6.00
N ALA A 154 -8.27 -8.72 4.96
CA ALA A 154 -7.70 -8.60 3.62
C ALA A 154 -7.41 -7.15 3.23
N LEU A 155 -6.42 -6.97 2.35
CA LEU A 155 -6.17 -5.69 1.66
C LEU A 155 -6.79 -5.73 0.26
N PRO A 156 -7.24 -4.58 -0.25
CA PRO A 156 -7.80 -4.48 -1.59
C PRO A 156 -6.69 -4.45 -2.63
N ASP A 157 -7.01 -4.94 -3.82
CA ASP A 157 -6.20 -4.71 -5.02
C ASP A 157 -6.30 -3.23 -5.45
N ILE A 158 -5.20 -2.72 -6.03
CA ILE A 158 -5.10 -1.37 -6.56
C ILE A 158 -4.63 -1.41 -8.01
N ASP A 159 -5.53 -1.00 -8.90
CA ASP A 159 -5.26 -0.74 -10.32
C ASP A 159 -5.34 0.75 -10.65
N VAL A 160 -6.19 1.48 -9.92
CA VAL A 160 -6.50 2.89 -10.13
C VAL A 160 -6.85 3.51 -8.78
N LEU A 161 -6.64 4.81 -8.64
CA LEU A 161 -7.28 5.61 -7.59
C LEU A 161 -8.33 6.46 -8.30
N ALA A 162 -9.55 5.92 -8.37
CA ALA A 162 -10.66 6.53 -9.08
C ALA A 162 -11.51 7.37 -8.11
N THR A 163 -12.00 8.51 -8.59
CA THR A 163 -12.88 9.41 -7.85
C THR A 163 -13.78 10.14 -8.82
N SER A 164 -14.99 10.46 -8.37
CA SER A 164 -15.94 11.30 -9.11
C SER A 164 -15.88 12.76 -8.67
N LEU A 165 -15.07 13.06 -7.66
CA LEU A 165 -14.73 14.41 -7.23
C LEU A 165 -13.81 15.07 -8.26
N THR A 166 -14.22 16.22 -8.78
CA THR A 166 -13.41 17.03 -9.70
C THR A 166 -12.96 18.36 -9.12
N ASP A 167 -13.65 18.82 -8.07
CA ASP A 167 -13.42 20.09 -7.39
C ASP A 167 -13.73 19.95 -5.89
N LEU A 168 -12.80 20.40 -5.05
CA LEU A 168 -12.88 20.44 -3.59
C LEU A 168 -12.26 21.77 -3.10
N PRO A 169 -12.97 22.89 -3.29
CA PRO A 169 -12.39 24.20 -3.03
C PRO A 169 -12.04 24.36 -1.55
N GLY A 170 -10.79 24.71 -1.26
CA GLY A 170 -10.30 24.91 0.11
C GLY A 170 -9.88 23.62 0.85
N ALA A 171 -9.97 22.45 0.20
CA ALA A 171 -9.57 21.19 0.80
C ALA A 171 -8.05 21.09 1.01
N GLY A 172 -7.66 20.71 2.22
CA GLY A 172 -6.29 20.39 2.60
C GLY A 172 -5.99 18.90 2.61
N PRO A 173 -4.77 18.51 3.03
CA PRO A 173 -4.34 17.10 3.12
C PRO A 173 -5.16 16.24 4.08
N ASP A 174 -5.80 16.87 5.08
CA ASP A 174 -6.64 16.18 6.06
C ASP A 174 -8.08 15.94 5.54
N ASP A 175 -8.47 16.61 4.44
CA ASP A 175 -9.79 16.48 3.83
C ASP A 175 -9.88 15.33 2.85
N LEU A 176 -8.80 15.07 2.10
CA LEU A 176 -8.67 13.90 1.24
C LEU A 176 -7.19 13.53 1.06
N SER A 177 -6.81 12.34 1.50
CA SER A 177 -5.50 11.79 1.20
C SER A 177 -5.52 10.27 1.12
N VAL A 178 -4.69 9.75 0.23
CA VAL A 178 -4.40 8.33 0.05
C VAL A 178 -2.89 8.18 -0.02
N ARG A 179 -2.34 7.28 0.77
CA ARG A 179 -0.94 6.88 0.74
C ARG A 179 -0.87 5.37 0.54
N VAL A 180 -0.21 4.96 -0.53
CA VAL A 180 0.01 3.56 -0.88
C VAL A 180 1.48 3.23 -0.66
N LEU A 181 1.77 2.25 0.19
CA LEU A 181 3.10 1.68 0.35
C LEU A 181 3.22 0.47 -0.59
N VAL A 182 4.11 0.58 -1.58
CA VAL A 182 4.23 -0.44 -2.64
C VAL A 182 5.12 -1.59 -2.17
N ASP A 183 4.78 -2.82 -2.55
CA ASP A 183 5.71 -3.94 -2.39
C ASP A 183 6.84 -3.85 -3.42
N ASN A 184 8.03 -3.55 -2.92
CA ASN A 184 9.24 -3.47 -3.72
C ASN A 184 10.38 -4.35 -3.18
N GLN A 185 10.07 -5.50 -2.56
CA GLN A 185 11.09 -6.30 -1.86
C GLN A 185 12.13 -6.91 -2.78
N MET A 186 11.81 -7.00 -4.07
CA MET A 186 12.70 -7.55 -5.09
C MET A 186 13.62 -6.49 -5.72
N ALA A 187 13.44 -5.20 -5.40
CA ALA A 187 14.29 -4.12 -5.88
C ALA A 187 15.33 -3.72 -4.82
N SER A 188 16.37 -4.54 -4.68
CA SER A 188 17.50 -4.30 -3.77
C SER A 188 18.78 -4.00 -4.54
N SER A 189 19.62 -3.13 -4.00
CA SER A 189 21.02 -2.97 -4.44
C SER A 189 21.98 -3.49 -3.35
N PRO A 190 23.10 -4.14 -3.74
CA PRO A 190 24.15 -4.51 -2.79
C PRO A 190 24.80 -3.28 -2.14
#